data_AF-A0A849R553-F1
#
_entry.id   AF-A0A849R553-F1
#
_cell.length_a   1.000
_cell.length_b   1.000
_cell.length_c   1.000
_cell.angle_alpha   90.00
_cell.angle_beta   90.00
_cell.angle_gamma   90.00
#
_symmetry.space_group_name_H-M   'P 1'
#
loop_
_entity.id
_entity.type
_entity.pdbx_description
1 polymer ?
#
loop_
_entity_poly.entity_id
_entity_poly.type
_entity_poly.pdbx_seq_one_letter_code
_entity_poly.pdbx_strand_id
1 'polypeptide(L)'
;QLRNGKIPGRILGDVLKKAAAAVPNEWAGMVVWNGKLSEYQLFEPDVVVATPGRVSYLSSPPDGLILVMDLHSHGNGVAFFSATDNESDLGGFYVAAVLGHCASLKPSTVTRMVVNGQFLPCPDLAMFFEDQG
;
A
#
# COMPACT_ATOMS: atom_id res chain seq x y z
N GLN A 1 -12.69 -12.15 -4.37
CA GLN A 1 -13.36 -11.01 -3.73
C GLN A 1 -12.91 -10.97 -2.27
N LEU A 2 -12.66 -9.78 -1.69
CA LEU A 2 -12.26 -9.64 -0.29
C LEU A 2 -13.40 -10.05 0.64
N ARG A 3 -13.07 -10.69 1.78
CA ARG A 3 -14.06 -11.25 2.73
C ARG A 3 -15.07 -10.21 3.22
N ASN A 4 -14.61 -8.98 3.46
CA ASN A 4 -15.43 -7.89 4.01
C ASN A 4 -15.85 -6.87 2.95
N GLY A 5 -15.97 -7.29 1.69
CA GLY A 5 -16.25 -6.40 0.56
C GLY A 5 -15.02 -5.62 0.08
N LYS A 6 -15.19 -4.86 -0.99
CA LYS A 6 -14.14 -3.99 -1.56
C LYS A 6 -13.76 -2.89 -0.56
N ILE A 7 -12.52 -2.42 -0.63
CA ILE A 7 -12.02 -1.31 0.18
C ILE A 7 -12.73 -0.03 -0.29
N PRO A 8 -13.25 0.81 0.61
CA PRO A 8 -13.90 2.05 0.24
C PRO A 8 -13.03 2.91 -0.67
N GLY A 9 -13.60 3.37 -1.79
CA GLY A 9 -12.86 4.14 -2.79
C GLY A 9 -12.12 5.34 -2.19
N ARG A 10 -12.73 6.02 -1.21
CA ARG A 10 -12.13 7.16 -0.50
C ARG A 10 -10.71 6.90 0.01
N ILE A 11 -10.43 5.66 0.44
CA ILE A 11 -9.10 5.27 0.93
C ILE A 11 -8.07 5.31 -0.20
N LEU A 12 -8.41 4.85 -1.41
CA LEU A 12 -7.54 5.01 -2.57
C LEU A 12 -7.28 6.50 -2.86
N GLY A 13 -8.32 7.33 -2.77
CA GLY A 13 -8.18 8.78 -2.91
C GLY A 13 -7.21 9.38 -1.89
N ASP A 14 -7.26 8.94 -0.64
CA ASP A 14 -6.37 9.41 0.42
C ASP A 14 -4.93 8.90 0.23
N VAL A 15 -4.75 7.64 -0.20
CA VAL A 15 -3.45 7.08 -0.57
C VAL A 15 -2.80 7.92 -1.67
N LEU A 16 -3.53 8.23 -2.75
CA LEU A 16 -3.01 9.02 -3.87
C LEU A 16 -2.60 10.43 -3.42
N LYS A 17 -3.42 11.09 -2.61
CA LYS A 17 -3.12 12.42 -2.06
C LYS A 17 -1.89 12.41 -1.17
N LYS A 18 -1.75 11.42 -0.28
CA LYS A 18 -0.61 11.30 0.63
C LYS A 18 0.69 11.00 -0.12
N ALA A 19 0.65 10.07 -1.08
CA ALA A 19 1.79 9.76 -1.93
C ALA A 19 2.24 10.99 -2.74
N ALA A 20 1.30 11.77 -3.29
CA ALA A 20 1.60 13.01 -4.01
C ALA A 20 2.21 14.08 -3.10
N ALA A 21 1.69 14.24 -1.88
CA ALA A 21 2.17 15.23 -0.91
C ALA A 21 3.58 14.92 -0.38
N ALA A 22 4.01 13.65 -0.42
CA ALA A 22 5.32 13.22 0.05
C ALA A 22 6.46 13.44 -0.95
N VAL A 23 6.15 13.73 -2.22
CA VAL A 23 7.14 13.98 -3.28
C VAL A 23 8.12 15.09 -2.84
N PRO A 24 9.45 14.91 -2.99
CA PRO A 24 10.12 13.86 -3.77
C PRO A 24 10.40 12.56 -3.01
N ASN A 25 10.09 12.50 -1.71
CA ASN A 25 10.36 11.33 -0.88
C ASN A 25 9.30 10.24 -1.08
N GLU A 26 9.67 9.04 -0.69
CA GLU A 26 8.75 7.91 -0.54
C GLU A 26 7.83 8.09 0.67
N TRP A 27 6.63 7.55 0.57
CA TRP A 27 5.62 7.48 1.63
C TRP A 27 5.22 6.02 1.83
N ALA A 28 4.77 5.68 3.04
CA ALA A 28 4.28 4.35 3.37
C ALA A 28 2.91 4.41 4.07
N GLY A 29 2.10 3.39 3.86
CA GLY A 29 0.79 3.25 4.49
C GLY A 29 0.27 1.84 4.44
N MET A 30 -0.73 1.55 5.26
CA MET A 30 -1.37 0.24 5.33
C MET A 30 -2.88 0.41 5.23
N VAL A 31 -3.52 -0.39 4.38
CA VAL A 31 -4.96 -0.61 4.51
C VAL A 31 -5.15 -1.77 5.46
N VAL A 32 -5.89 -1.51 6.55
CA VAL A 32 -6.17 -2.48 7.59
C VAL A 32 -7.66 -2.69 7.75
N TRP A 33 -8.06 -3.90 8.13
CA TRP A 33 -9.41 -4.21 8.55
C TRP A 33 -9.54 -4.12 10.06
N ASN A 34 -10.45 -3.27 10.54
CA ASN A 34 -10.79 -3.14 11.94
C ASN A 34 -12.03 -3.99 12.24
N GLY A 35 -11.83 -5.15 12.87
CA GLY A 35 -12.92 -6.07 13.19
C GLY A 35 -13.93 -5.53 14.21
N LYS A 36 -13.54 -4.58 15.08
CA LYS A 36 -14.44 -4.00 16.08
C LYS A 36 -15.39 -2.99 15.46
N LEU A 37 -14.89 -2.19 14.51
CA LEU A 37 -15.67 -1.17 13.81
C LEU A 37 -16.31 -1.70 12.52
N SER A 38 -15.91 -2.89 12.06
CA SER A 38 -16.34 -3.49 10.79
C SER A 38 -16.07 -2.58 9.59
N GLU A 39 -14.87 -1.99 9.55
CA GLU A 39 -14.47 -1.08 8.47
C GLU A 39 -13.00 -1.26 8.07
N TYR A 40 -12.70 -0.83 6.84
CA TYR A 40 -11.33 -0.60 6.41
C TYR A 40 -10.86 0.78 6.84
N GLN A 41 -9.59 0.87 7.23
CA GLN A 41 -8.92 2.10 7.64
C GLN A 41 -7.58 2.24 6.93
N LEU A 42 -7.18 3.49 6.66
CA LEU A 42 -5.82 3.81 6.23
C LEU A 42 -4.99 4.14 7.46
N PHE A 43 -3.89 3.43 7.65
CA PHE A 43 -2.96 3.60 8.74
C PHE A 43 -1.60 4.04 8.19
N GLU A 44 -1.01 5.09 8.77
CA GLU A 44 0.37 5.49 8.47
C GLU A 44 1.29 4.90 9.54
N PRO A 45 2.26 4.04 9.16
CA PRO A 45 3.15 3.43 10.12
C PRO A 45 4.18 4.43 10.65
N ASP A 46 4.82 4.08 11.77
CA ASP A 46 5.95 4.83 12.30
C ASP A 46 7.14 4.73 11.32
N VAL A 47 7.38 5.82 10.59
CA VAL A 47 8.46 5.94 9.61
C VAL A 47 9.77 6.25 10.30
N VAL A 48 10.78 5.40 10.07
CA VAL A 48 12.15 5.56 10.56
C VAL A 48 12.99 6.37 9.57
N VAL A 49 12.81 6.14 8.27
CA VAL A 49 13.53 6.82 7.19
C VAL A 49 12.57 7.04 6.02
N ALA A 50 12.58 8.24 5.43
CA ALA A 50 11.92 8.54 4.16
C ALA A 50 12.84 9.42 3.31
N THR A 51 13.17 8.92 2.12
CA THR A 51 14.03 9.56 1.12
C THR A 51 13.46 9.30 -0.27
N PRO A 52 13.98 9.90 -1.35
CA PRO A 52 13.45 9.66 -2.71
C PRO A 52 13.61 8.24 -3.28
N GLY A 53 14.37 7.35 -2.61
CA GLY A 53 14.57 5.98 -3.08
C GLY A 53 14.55 4.94 -1.96
N ARG A 54 13.99 5.31 -0.80
CA ARG A 54 13.79 4.42 0.33
C ARG A 54 12.84 5.02 1.35
N VAL A 55 11.84 4.25 1.74
CA VAL A 55 11.11 4.36 3.00
C VAL A 55 11.40 3.14 3.88
N SER A 56 11.47 3.33 5.20
CA SER A 56 11.58 2.23 6.18
C SER A 56 10.72 2.57 7.38
N TYR A 57 9.92 1.60 7.81
CA TYR A 57 8.86 1.80 8.79
C TYR A 57 8.57 0.50 9.53
N LEU A 58 7.82 0.59 10.64
CA LEU A 58 7.32 -0.59 11.33
C LEU A 58 6.16 -1.19 10.52
N SER A 59 6.37 -2.36 9.93
CA SER A 59 5.43 -3.01 9.00
C SER A 59 4.28 -3.78 9.66
N SER A 60 4.22 -3.81 11.00
CA SER A 60 3.14 -4.45 11.74
C SER A 60 2.03 -3.46 12.07
N PRO A 61 0.77 -3.73 11.69
CA PRO A 61 -0.34 -2.88 12.11
C PRO A 61 -0.55 -2.99 13.63
N PRO A 62 -1.22 -2.00 14.26
CA PRO A 62 -1.61 -2.07 15.66
C PRO A 62 -2.41 -3.33 16.02
N ASP A 63 -2.30 -3.76 17.28
CA ASP A 63 -2.99 -4.93 17.80
C ASP A 63 -4.51 -4.90 17.52
N GLY A 64 -5.02 -6.02 17.00
CA GLY A 64 -6.43 -6.19 16.66
C GLY A 64 -6.83 -5.65 15.29
N LEU A 65 -5.91 -5.05 14.53
CA LEU A 65 -6.10 -4.68 13.13
C LEU A 65 -5.46 -5.74 12.23
N ILE A 66 -6.14 -6.10 11.14
CA ILE A 66 -5.66 -7.09 10.17
C ILE A 66 -5.08 -6.34 8.98
N LEU A 67 -3.80 -6.57 8.65
CA LEU A 67 -3.20 -6.04 7.43
C LEU A 67 -3.90 -6.65 6.20
N VAL A 68 -4.38 -5.78 5.30
CA VAL A 68 -5.02 -6.19 4.04
C VAL A 68 -4.13 -5.80 2.87
N MET A 69 -3.57 -4.59 2.91
CA MET A 69 -2.66 -4.09 1.89
C MET A 69 -1.54 -3.27 2.52
N ASP A 70 -0.30 -3.54 2.15
CA ASP A 70 0.87 -2.72 2.47
C ASP A 70 1.23 -1.88 1.24
N LEU A 71 1.47 -0.59 1.45
CA LEU A 71 1.64 0.41 0.41
C LEU A 71 2.92 1.20 0.64
N HIS A 72 3.69 1.41 -0.42
CA HIS A 72 4.67 2.49 -0.46
C HIS A 72 4.68 3.22 -1.79
N SER A 73 5.31 4.39 -1.82
CA SER A 73 5.44 5.20 -3.02
C SER A 73 6.91 5.37 -3.42
N HIS A 74 7.18 5.63 -4.70
CA HIS A 74 8.50 5.96 -5.26
C HIS A 74 8.63 7.46 -5.61
N GLY A 75 7.77 8.30 -5.05
CA GLY A 75 7.75 9.75 -5.34
C GLY A 75 7.65 10.04 -6.85
N ASN A 76 8.73 10.55 -7.44
CA ASN A 76 8.83 10.85 -8.88
C ASN A 76 9.15 9.62 -9.76
N GLY A 77 9.64 8.52 -9.18
CA GLY A 77 10.04 7.31 -9.90
C GLY A 77 8.86 6.45 -10.34
N VAL A 78 9.08 5.53 -11.27
CA VAL A 78 8.08 4.55 -11.71
C VAL A 78 7.81 3.51 -10.62
N ALA A 79 6.60 2.95 -10.60
CA ALA A 79 6.23 1.86 -9.69
C ALA A 79 6.88 0.55 -10.12
N PHE A 80 7.64 -0.07 -9.23
CA PHE A 80 8.20 -1.42 -9.37
C PHE A 80 8.53 -1.99 -7.98
N PHE A 81 8.67 -3.31 -7.86
CA PHE A 81 9.22 -3.94 -6.66
C PHE A 81 10.73 -4.14 -6.81
N SER A 82 11.49 -3.65 -5.85
CA SER A 82 12.95 -3.80 -5.70
C SER A 82 13.32 -5.09 -4.97
N ALA A 83 14.62 -5.39 -4.91
CA ALA A 83 15.12 -6.49 -4.10
C ALA A 83 14.83 -6.28 -2.59
N THR A 84 14.93 -5.04 -2.10
CA THR A 84 14.60 -4.70 -0.71
C THR A 84 13.12 -4.95 -0.39
N ASP A 85 12.23 -4.69 -1.34
CA ASP A 85 10.80 -4.97 -1.17
C ASP A 85 10.55 -6.47 -1.10
N ASN A 86 11.28 -7.27 -1.90
CA ASN A 86 11.21 -8.74 -1.82
C ASN A 86 11.64 -9.26 -0.45
N GLU A 87 12.70 -8.69 0.13
CA GLU A 87 13.16 -9.08 1.47
C GLU A 87 12.16 -8.69 2.56
N SER A 88 11.51 -7.53 2.41
CA SER A 88 10.49 -7.04 3.34
C SER A 88 9.20 -7.88 3.29
N ASP A 89 8.83 -8.39 2.11
CA ASP A 89 7.61 -9.16 1.88
C ASP A 89 7.76 -10.68 2.12
N LEU A 90 8.78 -11.12 2.86
CA LEU A 90 8.98 -12.55 3.11
C LEU A 90 7.96 -13.17 4.08
N GLY A 91 7.17 -12.36 4.79
CA GLY A 91 6.21 -12.83 5.78
C GLY A 91 4.77 -12.43 5.47
N GLY A 92 3.81 -13.12 6.10
CA GLY A 92 2.41 -12.68 6.14
C GLY A 92 1.57 -13.02 4.90
N PHE A 93 0.34 -12.50 4.89
CA PHE A 93 -0.65 -12.70 3.83
C PHE A 93 -1.39 -11.39 3.57
N TYR A 94 -0.98 -10.65 2.53
CA TYR A 94 -1.54 -9.33 2.20
C TYR A 94 -1.30 -9.00 0.73
N VAL A 95 -1.85 -7.88 0.27
CA VAL A 95 -1.51 -7.30 -1.03
C VAL A 95 -0.41 -6.26 -0.84
N ALA A 96 0.73 -6.39 -1.49
CA ALA A 96 1.72 -5.32 -1.53
C ALA A 96 1.45 -4.44 -2.76
N ALA A 97 1.63 -3.13 -2.61
CA ALA A 97 1.34 -2.16 -3.65
C ALA A 97 2.36 -1.02 -3.67
N VAL A 98 2.90 -0.73 -4.86
CA VAL A 98 3.82 0.40 -5.07
C VAL A 98 3.15 1.43 -5.96
N LEU A 99 3.21 2.69 -5.53
CA LEU A 99 2.79 3.84 -6.32
C LEU A 99 4.01 4.57 -6.87
N GLY A 100 3.96 4.98 -8.13
CA GLY A 100 5.02 5.75 -8.77
C GLY A 100 4.45 6.91 -9.57
N HIS A 101 5.31 7.85 -9.95
CA HIS A 101 4.94 9.10 -10.59
C HIS A 101 3.84 9.82 -9.81
N CYS A 102 4.00 9.93 -8.49
CA CYS A 102 2.92 10.30 -7.57
C CYS A 102 2.42 11.74 -7.74
N ALA A 103 3.22 12.64 -8.32
CA ALA A 103 2.77 13.99 -8.69
C ALA A 103 2.01 14.04 -10.03
N SER A 104 1.94 12.94 -10.79
CA SER A 104 1.23 12.84 -12.06
C SER A 104 -0.28 12.75 -11.88
N LEU A 105 -1.05 13.26 -12.84
CA LEU A 105 -2.49 13.01 -12.94
C LEU A 105 -2.83 11.52 -13.13
N LYS A 106 -1.86 10.73 -13.62
CA LYS A 106 -1.96 9.28 -13.78
C LYS A 106 -0.75 8.62 -13.13
N PRO A 107 -0.77 8.37 -11.81
CA PRO A 107 0.28 7.61 -11.14
C PRO A 107 0.36 6.20 -11.70
N SER A 108 1.58 5.66 -11.81
CA SER A 108 1.79 4.23 -12.10
C SER A 108 1.58 3.41 -10.83
N THR A 109 1.04 2.21 -10.96
CA THR A 109 0.89 1.29 -9.82
C THR A 109 1.36 -0.10 -10.21
N VAL A 110 1.95 -0.82 -9.25
CA VAL A 110 2.18 -2.26 -9.35
C VAL A 110 1.76 -2.93 -8.06
N THR A 111 1.19 -4.12 -8.17
CA THR A 111 0.63 -4.86 -7.03
C THR A 111 0.95 -6.35 -7.13
N ARG A 112 1.14 -6.98 -5.97
CA ARG A 112 1.34 -8.42 -5.83
C ARG A 112 0.60 -8.94 -4.60
N MET A 113 0.19 -10.20 -4.64
CA MET A 113 -0.21 -10.91 -3.42
C MET A 113 1.03 -11.52 -2.78
N VAL A 114 1.22 -11.22 -1.50
CA VAL A 114 2.25 -11.81 -0.64
C VAL A 114 1.62 -12.98 0.10
N VAL A 115 2.20 -14.16 -0.06
CA VAL A 115 1.71 -15.42 0.52
C VAL A 115 2.89 -16.11 1.19
N ASN A 116 3.25 -15.64 2.38
CA ASN A 116 4.33 -16.17 3.22
C ASN A 116 5.64 -16.38 2.45
N GLY A 117 6.13 -15.32 1.79
CA GLY A 117 7.34 -15.33 0.97
C GLY A 117 7.16 -15.76 -0.49
N GLN A 118 5.93 -16.06 -0.91
CA GLN A 118 5.58 -16.23 -2.32
C GLN A 118 4.95 -14.96 -2.88
N PHE A 119 5.34 -14.58 -4.11
CA PHE A 119 4.83 -13.39 -4.80
C PHE A 119 4.01 -13.79 -6.01
N LEU A 120 2.71 -13.48 -5.97
CA LEU A 120 1.81 -13.72 -7.09
C LEU A 120 1.46 -12.37 -7.75
N PRO A 121 1.74 -12.18 -9.04
CA PRO A 121 1.36 -10.96 -9.75
C PRO A 121 -0.14 -10.71 -9.64
N CYS A 122 -0.52 -9.47 -9.32
CA CYS A 122 -1.91 -9.05 -9.28
C CYS A 122 -1.97 -7.62 -9.83
N PRO A 123 -1.98 -7.41 -11.15
CA PRO A 123 -1.58 -6.13 -11.74
C PRO A 123 -2.62 -5.00 -11.61
N ASP A 124 -3.86 -5.29 -11.22
CA ASP A 124 -4.93 -4.30 -11.17
C ASP A 124 -5.22 -3.87 -9.73
N LEU A 125 -4.64 -2.75 -9.28
CA LEU A 125 -4.92 -2.17 -7.96
C LEU A 125 -6.41 -1.89 -7.75
N ALA A 126 -7.12 -1.45 -8.80
CA ALA A 126 -8.50 -0.99 -8.70
C ALA A 126 -9.47 -2.12 -8.33
N MET A 127 -9.11 -3.38 -8.59
CA MET A 127 -9.96 -4.53 -8.26
C MET A 127 -10.25 -4.66 -6.76
N PHE A 128 -9.38 -4.10 -5.91
CA PHE A 128 -9.52 -4.14 -4.46
C PHE A 128 -10.41 -3.01 -3.91
N PHE A 129 -10.62 -1.95 -4.68
CA PHE A 129 -11.36 -0.77 -4.25
C PHE A 129 -12.75 -0.71 -4.88
N GLU A 130 -13.67 -0.04 -4.20
CA GLU A 130 -14.95 0.38 -4.76
C GLU A 130 -14.72 1.40 -5.88
N ASP A 131 -15.59 1.36 -6.89
CA ASP A 131 -15.54 2.33 -7.98
C ASP A 131 -15.87 3.71 -7.42
N GLN A 132 -15.01 4.67 -7.75
CA GLN A 132 -15.26 6.09 -7.53
C GLN A 132 -16.17 6.52 -8.70
N GLY A 133 -17.48 6.54 -8.48
CA GLY A 133 -18.47 6.86 -9.51
C GLY A 133 -18.22 8.18 -10.24
#